data_AF-A0A0F8Z930-F1
#
_entry.id   AF-A0A0F8Z930-F1
#
_cell.length_a   1.000
_cell.length_b   1.000
_cell.length_c   1.000
_cell.angle_alpha   90.00
_cell.angle_beta   90.00
_cell.angle_gamma   90.00
#
_symmetry.space_group_name_H-M   'P 1'
#
loop_
_entity.id
_entity.type
_entity.pdbx_description
1 polymer ?
#
loop_
_entity_poly.entity_id
_entity_poly.type
_entity_poly.pdbx_seq_one_letter_code
_entity_poly.pdbx_strand_id
1 'polypeptide(L)'
;NDCDAIGFDDSFTKQGAESAIKSALQSAPPIPLDAKYADAAIETLDQNSLRQDGAKYQQATMNSLQTTLHQMMAAAKNSELSGDELQTMAETFHIAVDSLISMSGKIQVVSGMDASRQAGALYQKALTNPQRVQGFKSGLTKLDFLIGGFPDGQSYTFLGATGSGKTQLCAVLAYNFGLDAPGMIISMENDEPVFIMRMWAYLSGIPFGDIKRGGKALKDADDNYVGFKPHTEDERARIQSAQGKVIKLMAGGTQMLAGNPLSPAVIRAFVRKQTPACKWLLIDSLNNIQLPFQSKEYEDVTSAAMLCEQLATGYNIPVINTVQIGRNTKGRASKEPGIHDARGSGIVEEKA
;
A
#
# COMPACT_ATOMS: atom_id res chain seq x y z
N ASN A 1 -1.50 -28.52 -39.81
CA ASN A 1 -0.64 -28.87 -40.95
C ASN A 1 -0.44 -27.63 -41.78
N ASP A 2 0.81 -27.43 -42.18
CA ASP A 2 1.41 -26.31 -42.92
C ASP A 2 1.81 -25.08 -42.11
N CYS A 3 2.94 -25.22 -41.41
CA CYS A 3 3.89 -24.12 -41.18
C CYS A 3 5.16 -24.46 -41.99
N ASP A 4 5.30 -23.87 -43.17
CA ASP A 4 6.55 -23.92 -43.92
C ASP A 4 7.58 -22.94 -43.35
N ALA A 5 8.83 -23.40 -43.38
CA ALA A 5 10.00 -22.83 -42.76
C ALA A 5 10.42 -21.49 -43.38
N ILE A 6 10.65 -20.47 -42.54
CA ILE A 6 11.48 -19.32 -42.90
C ILE A 6 12.90 -19.64 -42.44
N GLY A 7 13.79 -19.89 -43.40
CA GLY A 7 15.22 -20.09 -43.16
C GLY A 7 15.87 -18.84 -42.58
N PHE A 8 16.65 -19.03 -41.52
CA PHE A 8 17.54 -18.01 -40.97
C PHE A 8 18.85 -18.01 -41.76
N ASP A 9 19.19 -16.86 -42.33
CA ASP A 9 20.52 -16.56 -42.89
C ASP A 9 21.43 -16.04 -41.76
N ASP A 10 22.62 -16.64 -41.66
CA ASP A 10 23.50 -16.68 -40.50
C ASP A 10 24.47 -15.49 -40.42
N SER A 11 23.98 -14.25 -40.63
CA SER A 11 24.84 -13.06 -40.47
C SER A 11 24.11 -11.76 -40.07
N PHE A 12 23.18 -11.83 -39.11
CA PHE A 12 22.60 -10.62 -38.51
C PHE A 12 23.47 -10.11 -37.35
N THR A 13 24.41 -9.19 -37.63
CA THR A 13 25.19 -8.54 -36.56
C THR A 13 24.40 -7.41 -35.90
N LYS A 14 24.54 -7.28 -34.57
CA LYS A 14 23.87 -6.28 -33.73
C LYS A 14 24.05 -4.83 -34.23
N GLN A 15 25.18 -4.54 -34.87
CA GLN A 15 25.46 -3.24 -35.50
C GLN A 15 24.61 -2.95 -36.75
N GLY A 16 24.25 -3.96 -37.53
CA GLY A 16 23.37 -3.81 -38.69
C GLY A 16 21.94 -3.45 -38.29
N ALA A 17 21.45 -4.06 -37.21
CA ALA A 17 20.13 -3.78 -36.63
C ALA A 17 20.04 -2.33 -36.08
N GLU A 18 21.04 -1.89 -35.34
CA GLU A 18 21.07 -0.54 -34.73
C GLU A 18 21.14 0.57 -35.78
N SER A 19 21.89 0.36 -36.88
CA SER A 19 21.99 1.31 -37.99
C SER A 19 20.67 1.47 -38.74
N ALA A 20 19.99 0.36 -39.01
CA ALA A 20 18.69 0.37 -39.69
C ALA A 20 17.60 1.08 -38.86
N ILE A 21 17.59 0.86 -37.54
CA ILE A 21 16.64 1.51 -36.62
C ILE A 21 16.89 3.02 -36.54
N LYS A 22 18.16 3.46 -36.48
CA LYS A 22 18.51 4.89 -36.44
C LYS A 22 18.11 5.64 -37.71
N SER A 23 18.28 5.01 -38.87
CA SER A 23 17.88 5.56 -40.18
C SER A 23 16.35 5.69 -40.33
N ALA A 24 15.60 4.70 -39.83
CA ALA A 24 14.14 4.71 -39.84
C ALA A 24 13.54 5.79 -38.92
N LEU A 25 14.19 6.06 -37.77
CA LEU A 25 13.72 7.08 -36.82
C LEU A 25 13.99 8.53 -37.29
N GLN A 26 14.96 8.75 -38.18
CA GLN A 26 15.32 10.08 -38.68
C GLN A 26 14.54 10.49 -39.95
N SER A 27 13.82 9.56 -40.59
CA SER A 27 13.12 9.78 -41.86
C SER A 27 11.59 9.84 -41.75
N ALA A 28 11.03 9.65 -40.55
CA ALA A 28 9.58 9.74 -40.35
C ALA A 28 9.12 11.21 -40.30
N PRO A 29 8.27 11.68 -41.24
CA PRO A 29 7.73 13.03 -41.16
C PRO A 29 6.81 13.15 -39.93
N PRO A 30 6.76 14.31 -39.26
CA PRO A 30 5.92 14.49 -38.10
C PRO A 30 4.44 14.35 -38.51
N ILE A 31 3.71 13.56 -37.72
CA ILE A 31 2.27 13.32 -37.94
C ILE A 31 1.53 14.63 -37.63
N PRO A 32 0.84 15.25 -38.60
CA PRO A 32 -0.01 16.39 -38.33
C PRO A 32 -1.28 15.87 -37.65
N LEU A 33 -1.42 16.15 -36.37
CA LEU A 33 -2.67 15.95 -35.64
C LEU A 33 -3.61 17.11 -35.98
N ASP A 34 -4.35 17.00 -37.08
CA ASP A 34 -5.49 17.88 -37.33
C ASP A 34 -6.75 17.14 -37.78
N ALA A 35 -7.83 17.47 -37.06
CA ALA A 35 -9.26 17.42 -37.36
C ALA A 35 -9.95 16.12 -37.88
N LYS A 36 -9.26 15.02 -38.16
CA LYS A 36 -9.88 13.83 -38.79
C LYS A 36 -10.44 12.73 -37.87
N TYR A 37 -10.34 12.86 -36.54
CA TYR A 37 -10.83 11.82 -35.61
C TYR A 37 -12.33 11.92 -35.29
N ALA A 38 -13.11 12.67 -36.06
CA ALA A 38 -14.55 12.80 -35.82
C ALA A 38 -15.34 11.56 -36.22
N ASP A 39 -14.96 10.80 -37.25
CA ASP A 39 -15.77 9.67 -37.71
C ASP A 39 -14.91 8.59 -38.37
N ALA A 40 -14.61 7.53 -37.62
CA ALA A 40 -14.32 6.20 -38.18
C ALA A 40 -14.53 5.14 -37.10
N ALA A 41 -15.49 4.26 -37.34
CA ALA A 41 -15.75 3.07 -36.54
C ALA A 41 -14.47 2.23 -36.43
N ILE A 42 -13.90 2.18 -35.22
CA ILE A 42 -12.80 1.28 -34.90
C ILE A 42 -13.44 -0.07 -34.55
N GLU A 43 -13.14 -1.07 -35.38
CA GLU A 43 -13.64 -2.43 -35.25
C GLU A 43 -13.44 -3.01 -33.84
N THR A 44 -14.46 -3.73 -33.39
CA THR A 44 -14.58 -4.36 -32.09
C THR A 44 -13.44 -5.35 -31.82
N LEU A 45 -12.60 -5.02 -30.82
CA LEU A 45 -11.76 -5.98 -30.11
C LEU A 45 -12.65 -7.10 -29.55
N ASP A 46 -12.38 -8.36 -29.93
CA ASP A 46 -13.11 -9.52 -29.44
C ASP A 46 -12.80 -9.75 -27.96
N GLN A 47 -13.67 -9.22 -27.09
CA GLN A 47 -13.56 -9.40 -25.64
C GLN A 47 -13.58 -10.87 -25.21
N ASN A 48 -14.03 -11.80 -26.06
CA ASN A 48 -14.03 -13.22 -25.72
C ASN A 48 -12.63 -13.84 -25.76
N SER A 49 -11.74 -13.41 -26.66
CA SER A 49 -10.38 -13.97 -26.74
C SER A 49 -9.54 -13.57 -25.53
N LEU A 50 -9.65 -12.32 -25.08
CA LEU A 50 -8.97 -11.80 -23.88
C LEU A 50 -9.46 -12.48 -22.60
N ARG A 51 -10.75 -12.80 -22.52
CA ARG A 51 -11.32 -13.60 -21.42
C ARG A 51 -10.80 -15.04 -21.42
N GLN A 52 -10.62 -15.64 -22.61
CA GLN A 52 -10.07 -16.99 -22.73
C GLN A 52 -8.60 -17.07 -22.30
N ASP A 53 -7.78 -16.06 -22.61
CA ASP A 53 -6.37 -16.05 -22.20
C ASP A 53 -6.20 -15.77 -20.70
N GLY A 54 -7.05 -14.94 -20.10
CA GLY A 54 -7.16 -14.79 -18.64
C GLY A 54 -7.54 -16.11 -17.94
N ALA A 55 -8.48 -16.87 -18.53
CA ALA A 55 -8.89 -18.18 -18.01
C ALA A 55 -7.75 -19.23 -18.12
N LYS A 56 -6.98 -19.23 -19.21
CA LYS A 56 -5.80 -20.10 -19.36
C LYS A 56 -4.73 -19.80 -18.31
N TYR A 57 -4.48 -18.53 -18.01
CA TYR A 57 -3.52 -18.14 -16.97
C TYR A 57 -3.99 -18.60 -15.59
N GLN A 58 -5.26 -18.38 -15.25
CA GLN A 58 -5.87 -18.88 -14.02
C GLN A 58 -5.76 -20.41 -13.90
N GLN A 59 -5.99 -21.12 -15.00
CA GLN A 59 -5.91 -22.58 -15.02
C GLN A 59 -4.47 -23.10 -14.90
N ALA A 60 -3.49 -22.43 -15.52
CA ALA A 60 -2.07 -22.75 -15.34
C ALA A 60 -1.62 -22.55 -13.88
N THR A 61 -2.03 -21.45 -13.24
CA THR A 61 -1.73 -21.20 -11.83
C THR A 61 -2.45 -22.21 -10.91
N MET A 62 -3.68 -22.60 -11.21
CA MET A 62 -4.42 -23.64 -10.46
C MET A 62 -3.72 -25.00 -10.55
N ASN A 63 -3.22 -25.36 -11.73
CA ASN A 63 -2.46 -26.60 -11.94
C ASN A 63 -1.12 -26.59 -11.19
N SER A 64 -0.43 -25.44 -11.17
CA SER A 64 0.79 -25.27 -10.37
C SER A 64 0.50 -25.44 -8.88
N LEU A 65 -0.57 -24.83 -8.35
CA LEU A 65 -1.01 -25.00 -6.96
C LEU A 65 -1.38 -26.43 -6.61
N GLN A 66 -2.12 -27.13 -7.47
CA GLN A 66 -2.46 -28.54 -7.27
C GLN A 66 -1.20 -29.39 -7.21
N THR A 67 -0.21 -29.09 -8.05
CA THR A 67 1.09 -29.78 -8.05
C THR A 67 1.83 -29.55 -6.73
N THR A 68 1.89 -28.30 -6.25
CA THR A 68 2.50 -27.96 -4.96
C THR A 68 1.77 -28.63 -3.80
N LEU A 69 0.44 -28.64 -3.79
CA LEU A 69 -0.36 -29.31 -2.76
C LEU A 69 -0.11 -30.83 -2.74
N HIS A 70 -0.03 -31.47 -3.91
CA HIS A 70 0.29 -32.90 -4.00
C HIS A 70 1.71 -33.19 -3.49
N GLN A 71 2.67 -32.33 -3.80
CA GLN A 71 4.03 -32.42 -3.26
C GLN A 71 4.05 -32.26 -1.74
N MET A 72 3.25 -31.33 -1.18
CA MET A 72 3.07 -31.18 0.28
C MET A 72 2.49 -32.43 0.93
N MET A 73 1.42 -32.99 0.37
CA MET A 73 0.81 -34.22 0.91
C MET A 73 1.76 -35.41 0.84
N ALA A 74 2.57 -35.51 -0.23
CA ALA A 74 3.55 -36.59 -0.39
C ALA A 74 4.70 -36.47 0.62
N ALA A 75 5.27 -35.27 0.78
CA ALA A 75 6.39 -35.04 1.70
C ALA A 75 5.99 -35.13 3.19
N ALA A 76 4.78 -34.66 3.55
CA ALA A 76 4.22 -34.82 4.89
C ALA A 76 3.96 -36.29 5.25
N LYS A 77 3.54 -37.11 4.26
CA LYS A 77 3.25 -38.53 4.45
C LYS A 77 4.50 -39.38 4.64
N ASN A 78 5.64 -38.94 4.13
CA ASN A 78 6.92 -39.64 4.25
C ASN A 78 7.71 -39.27 5.51
N SER A 79 7.20 -38.39 6.37
CA SER A 79 7.88 -37.90 7.59
C SER A 79 9.26 -37.27 7.34
N GLU A 80 9.53 -36.82 6.10
CA GLU A 80 10.83 -36.28 5.68
C GLU A 80 11.00 -34.80 6.04
N LEU A 81 9.92 -34.12 6.43
CA LEU A 81 9.93 -32.68 6.73
C LEU A 81 9.82 -32.44 8.24
N SER A 82 10.67 -31.55 8.74
CA SER A 82 10.54 -30.95 10.06
C SER A 82 9.29 -30.06 10.14
N GLY A 83 8.82 -29.77 11.36
CA GLY A 83 7.66 -28.90 11.59
C GLY A 83 7.81 -27.52 10.95
N ASP A 84 9.04 -26.98 10.92
CA ASP A 84 9.35 -25.68 10.32
C ASP A 84 9.25 -25.70 8.79
N GLU A 85 9.68 -26.80 8.14
CA GLU A 85 9.57 -26.94 6.68
C GLU A 85 8.11 -27.10 6.23
N LEU A 86 7.30 -27.84 6.99
CA LEU A 86 5.86 -27.96 6.75
C LEU A 86 5.15 -26.60 6.85
N GLN A 87 5.56 -25.76 7.79
CA GLN A 87 4.96 -24.45 7.99
C GLN A 87 5.38 -23.45 6.90
N THR A 88 6.65 -23.45 6.48
CA THR A 88 7.14 -22.65 5.33
C THR A 88 6.39 -22.99 4.04
N MET A 89 6.15 -24.29 3.81
CA MET A 89 5.40 -24.77 2.66
C MET A 89 3.91 -24.38 2.74
N ALA A 90 3.30 -24.45 3.92
CA ALA A 90 1.92 -24.01 4.12
C ALA A 90 1.74 -22.51 3.86
N GLU A 91 2.71 -21.70 4.23
CA GLU A 91 2.70 -20.25 3.97
C GLU A 91 2.88 -19.93 2.50
N THR A 92 3.77 -20.65 1.80
CA THR A 92 3.94 -20.54 0.34
C THR A 92 2.63 -20.89 -0.38
N PHE A 93 1.96 -21.95 0.07
CA PHE A 93 0.66 -22.35 -0.45
C PHE A 93 -0.41 -21.29 -0.15
N HIS A 94 -0.47 -20.75 1.06
CA HIS A 94 -1.38 -19.66 1.42
C HIS A 94 -1.14 -18.41 0.57
N ILE A 95 0.11 -18.01 0.33
CA ILE A 95 0.46 -16.87 -0.54
C ILE A 95 -0.04 -17.11 -1.97
N ALA A 96 0.18 -18.30 -2.53
CA ALA A 96 -0.23 -18.61 -3.89
C ALA A 96 -1.77 -18.73 -4.03
N VAL A 97 -2.46 -19.28 -3.02
CA VAL A 97 -3.92 -19.28 -2.93
C VAL A 97 -4.47 -17.86 -2.78
N ASP A 98 -3.88 -17.03 -1.93
CA ASP A 98 -4.30 -15.63 -1.75
C ASP A 98 -4.05 -14.79 -3.01
N SER A 99 -2.97 -15.05 -3.74
CA SER A 99 -2.72 -14.47 -5.06
C SER A 99 -3.84 -14.86 -6.04
N LEU A 100 -4.21 -16.14 -6.12
CA LEU A 100 -5.33 -16.57 -6.95
C LEU A 100 -6.69 -16.01 -6.55
N ILE A 101 -6.99 -15.95 -5.25
CA ILE A 101 -8.27 -15.46 -4.74
C ILE A 101 -8.37 -13.95 -4.93
N SER A 102 -7.26 -13.20 -4.76
CA SER A 102 -7.23 -11.76 -5.06
C SER A 102 -7.34 -11.47 -6.55
N MET A 103 -6.81 -12.35 -7.42
CA MET A 103 -6.97 -12.28 -8.88
C MET A 103 -8.38 -12.70 -9.35
N SER A 104 -9.01 -13.64 -8.65
CA SER A 104 -10.35 -14.17 -8.91
C SER A 104 -11.42 -13.09 -8.71
N GLY A 105 -11.76 -12.38 -9.79
CA GLY A 105 -12.83 -11.38 -9.85
C GLY A 105 -12.38 -9.93 -9.99
N LYS A 106 -11.06 -9.65 -10.01
CA LYS A 106 -10.52 -8.27 -10.04
C LYS A 106 -9.61 -7.94 -11.21
N ILE A 107 -9.18 -8.93 -11.99
CA ILE A 107 -8.47 -8.68 -13.26
C ILE A 107 -9.49 -8.23 -14.29
N GLN A 108 -9.65 -6.92 -14.44
CA GLN A 108 -10.38 -6.34 -15.56
C GLN A 108 -9.38 -5.98 -16.66
N VAL A 109 -9.40 -6.77 -17.74
CA VAL A 109 -8.74 -6.35 -18.98
C VAL A 109 -9.60 -5.24 -19.58
N VAL A 110 -9.12 -4.01 -19.51
CA VAL A 110 -9.73 -2.86 -20.17
C VAL A 110 -9.02 -2.58 -21.49
N SER A 111 -9.77 -2.14 -22.50
CA SER A 111 -9.14 -1.71 -23.75
C SER A 111 -8.33 -0.44 -23.52
N GLY A 112 -7.21 -0.27 -24.24
CA GLY A 112 -6.44 0.98 -24.18
C GLY A 112 -7.30 2.21 -24.55
N MET A 113 -8.32 2.03 -25.39
CA MET A 113 -9.27 3.08 -25.74
C MET A 113 -10.17 3.47 -24.56
N ASP A 114 -10.71 2.50 -23.82
CA ASP A 114 -11.53 2.79 -22.64
C ASP A 114 -10.71 3.43 -21.54
N ALA A 115 -9.47 2.95 -21.33
CA ALA A 115 -8.53 3.58 -20.40
C ALA A 115 -8.23 5.05 -20.79
N SER A 116 -8.01 5.31 -22.09
CA SER A 116 -7.80 6.67 -22.60
C SER A 116 -9.01 7.58 -22.38
N ARG A 117 -10.22 7.08 -22.64
CA ARG A 117 -11.47 7.81 -22.37
C ARG A 117 -11.64 8.11 -20.88
N GLN A 118 -11.37 7.14 -20.01
CA GLN A 118 -11.43 7.31 -18.56
C GLN A 118 -10.42 8.37 -18.08
N ALA A 119 -9.19 8.33 -18.58
CA ALA A 119 -8.16 9.31 -18.27
C ALA A 119 -8.60 10.74 -18.67
N GLY A 120 -9.15 10.90 -19.88
CA GLY A 120 -9.68 12.19 -20.34
C GLY A 120 -10.80 12.73 -19.44
N ALA A 121 -11.72 11.85 -19.01
CA ALA A 121 -12.80 12.23 -18.10
C ALA A 121 -12.29 12.63 -16.71
N LEU A 122 -11.27 11.93 -16.18
CA LEU A 122 -10.62 12.30 -14.91
C LEU A 122 -9.95 13.66 -15.00
N TYR A 123 -9.21 13.92 -16.08
CA TYR A 123 -8.53 15.19 -16.34
C TYR A 123 -9.53 16.35 -16.46
N GLN A 124 -10.62 16.17 -17.23
CA GLN A 124 -11.64 17.20 -17.38
C GLN A 124 -12.27 17.58 -16.04
N LYS A 125 -12.53 16.59 -15.17
CA LYS A 125 -13.05 16.86 -13.82
C LYS A 125 -12.04 17.63 -12.96
N ALA A 126 -10.74 17.35 -13.09
CA ALA A 126 -9.70 18.08 -12.39
C ALA A 126 -9.62 19.56 -12.86
N LEU A 127 -9.78 19.82 -14.16
CA LEU A 127 -9.82 21.20 -14.70
C LEU A 127 -10.99 22.02 -14.13
N THR A 128 -12.17 21.42 -13.98
CA THR A 128 -13.35 22.11 -13.44
C THR A 128 -13.31 22.35 -11.93
N ASN A 129 -12.38 21.71 -11.22
CA ASN A 129 -12.19 21.88 -9.79
C ASN A 129 -10.70 21.65 -9.43
N PRO A 130 -9.85 22.69 -9.53
CA PRO A 130 -8.41 22.55 -9.30
C PRO A 130 -8.04 22.25 -7.83
N GLN A 131 -9.00 22.30 -6.90
CA GLN A 131 -8.84 21.81 -5.52
C GLN A 131 -9.40 20.40 -5.31
N ARG A 132 -9.73 19.68 -6.40
CA ARG A 132 -10.23 18.32 -6.33
C ARG A 132 -9.11 17.36 -5.98
N VAL A 133 -9.17 16.90 -4.74
CA VAL A 133 -8.42 15.75 -4.24
C VAL A 133 -9.01 14.48 -4.87
N GLN A 134 -8.16 13.59 -5.36
CA GLN A 134 -8.53 12.25 -5.83
C GLN A 134 -8.49 11.27 -4.65
N GLY A 135 -9.52 10.44 -4.52
CA GLY A 135 -9.67 9.52 -3.39
C GLY A 135 -9.84 10.24 -2.06
N PHE A 136 -9.09 9.80 -1.04
CA PHE A 136 -9.24 10.29 0.33
C PHE A 136 -8.45 11.57 0.59
N LYS A 137 -8.92 12.37 1.55
CA LYS A 137 -8.27 13.61 2.02
C LYS A 137 -7.56 13.38 3.34
N SER A 138 -6.33 13.84 3.48
CA SER A 138 -5.58 13.77 4.73
C SER A 138 -6.12 14.66 5.85
N GLY A 139 -6.86 15.72 5.50
CA GLY A 139 -7.20 16.81 6.41
C GLY A 139 -6.04 17.81 6.60
N LEU A 140 -4.91 17.59 5.91
CA LEU A 140 -3.79 18.51 5.81
C LEU A 140 -3.81 19.16 4.43
N THR A 141 -4.58 20.25 4.29
CA THR A 141 -4.86 20.90 2.98
C THR A 141 -3.63 21.10 2.10
N LYS A 142 -2.47 21.48 2.68
CA LYS A 142 -1.22 21.66 1.91
C LYS A 142 -0.70 20.33 1.35
N LEU A 143 -0.77 19.24 2.12
CA LEU A 143 -0.38 17.92 1.66
C LEU A 143 -1.33 17.46 0.55
N ASP A 144 -2.64 17.56 0.77
CA ASP A 144 -3.65 17.17 -0.22
C ASP A 144 -3.47 17.90 -1.55
N PHE A 145 -3.06 19.18 -1.51
CA PHE A 145 -2.74 19.95 -2.71
C PHE A 145 -1.44 19.49 -3.39
N LEU A 146 -0.42 19.12 -2.61
CA LEU A 146 0.88 18.69 -3.14
C LEU A 146 0.81 17.32 -3.82
N ILE A 147 0.11 16.35 -3.23
CA ILE A 147 0.06 14.97 -3.74
C ILE A 147 -1.22 14.67 -4.51
N GLY A 148 -2.20 15.59 -4.49
CA GLY A 148 -3.48 15.39 -5.17
C GLY A 148 -4.43 14.41 -4.47
N GLY A 149 -4.12 13.99 -3.24
CA GLY A 149 -4.91 13.04 -2.44
C GLY A 149 -4.36 11.65 -2.34
N PHE A 150 -5.23 10.74 -1.91
CA PHE A 150 -4.94 9.32 -1.75
C PHE A 150 -5.94 8.50 -2.58
N PRO A 151 -5.77 8.46 -3.92
CA PRO A 151 -6.54 7.57 -4.78
C PRO A 151 -6.39 6.09 -4.40
N ASP A 152 -7.41 5.33 -4.78
CA ASP A 152 -7.46 3.88 -4.62
C ASP A 152 -6.37 3.18 -5.44
N GLY A 153 -5.98 1.97 -4.99
CA GLY A 153 -5.04 1.14 -5.74
C GLY A 153 -3.57 1.51 -5.52
N GLN A 154 -3.27 2.50 -4.68
CA GLN A 154 -1.91 2.98 -4.41
C GLN A 154 -1.49 2.69 -2.97
N SER A 155 -0.20 2.39 -2.80
CA SER A 155 0.46 2.31 -1.50
C SER A 155 1.19 3.63 -1.24
N TYR A 156 1.17 4.11 0.01
CA TYR A 156 1.80 5.35 0.43
C TYR A 156 2.66 5.10 1.65
N THR A 157 3.96 5.39 1.53
CA THR A 157 4.93 5.12 2.60
C THR A 157 5.40 6.41 3.28
N PHE A 158 5.14 6.54 4.59
CA PHE A 158 5.68 7.63 5.40
C PHE A 158 6.97 7.21 6.10
N LEU A 159 8.07 7.85 5.67
CA LEU A 159 9.40 7.59 6.18
C LEU A 159 9.79 8.58 7.30
N GLY A 160 10.46 8.10 8.35
CA GLY A 160 10.96 9.00 9.39
C GLY A 160 11.64 8.34 10.59
N ALA A 161 12.36 9.14 11.37
CA ALA A 161 13.05 8.70 12.58
C ALA A 161 12.07 8.31 13.71
N THR A 162 12.57 7.61 14.73
CA THR A 162 11.81 7.46 15.98
C THR A 162 11.49 8.83 16.56
N GLY A 163 10.26 9.02 17.02
CA GLY A 163 9.82 10.28 17.62
C GLY A 163 9.56 11.42 16.62
N SER A 164 9.71 11.20 15.30
CA SER A 164 9.44 12.25 14.29
C SER A 164 7.96 12.50 14.03
N GLY A 165 7.06 11.78 14.70
CA GLY A 165 5.61 11.98 14.59
C GLY A 165 4.88 11.07 13.58
N LYS A 166 5.51 10.03 13.03
CA LYS A 166 4.88 9.10 12.06
C LYS A 166 3.54 8.55 12.52
N THR A 167 3.49 7.89 13.68
CA THR A 167 2.24 7.38 14.26
C THR A 167 1.21 8.49 14.49
N GLN A 168 1.65 9.70 14.86
CA GLN A 168 0.71 10.82 15.04
C GLN A 168 0.09 11.23 13.71
N LEU A 169 0.89 11.30 12.64
CA LEU A 169 0.40 11.53 11.28
C LEU A 169 -0.58 10.42 10.86
N CYS A 170 -0.26 9.15 11.12
CA CYS A 170 -1.16 8.03 10.88
C CYS A 170 -2.51 8.17 11.59
N ALA A 171 -2.51 8.58 12.86
CA ALA A 171 -3.76 8.81 13.61
C ALA A 171 -4.60 9.94 12.99
N VAL A 172 -3.96 11.00 12.48
CA VAL A 172 -4.63 12.10 11.77
C VAL A 172 -5.24 11.60 10.46
N LEU A 173 -4.50 10.84 9.66
CA LEU A 173 -4.97 10.29 8.39
C LEU A 173 -6.13 9.32 8.63
N ALA A 174 -5.99 8.37 9.55
CA ALA A 174 -7.03 7.40 9.89
C ALA A 174 -8.33 8.07 10.35
N TYR A 175 -8.24 9.15 11.14
CA TYR A 175 -9.43 9.90 11.53
C TYR A 175 -10.10 10.57 10.32
N ASN A 176 -9.34 11.29 9.49
CA ASN A 176 -9.92 11.99 8.34
C ASN A 176 -10.49 11.03 7.30
N PHE A 177 -9.81 9.91 7.03
CA PHE A 177 -10.29 8.91 6.08
C PHE A 177 -11.54 8.20 6.61
N GLY A 178 -11.57 7.94 7.92
CA GLY A 178 -12.73 7.36 8.60
C GLY A 178 -13.98 8.24 8.60
N LEU A 179 -13.87 9.54 8.29
CA LEU A 179 -15.04 10.40 8.07
C LEU A 179 -15.72 10.12 6.73
N ASP A 180 -14.95 9.70 5.72
CA ASP A 180 -15.44 9.45 4.36
C ASP A 180 -15.92 8.00 4.20
N ALA A 181 -15.16 7.03 4.72
CA ALA A 181 -15.53 5.62 4.67
C ALA A 181 -14.87 4.79 5.78
N PRO A 182 -15.43 3.61 6.14
CA PRO A 182 -14.80 2.69 7.09
C PRO A 182 -13.44 2.23 6.58
N GLY A 183 -12.49 2.00 7.49
CA GLY A 183 -11.19 1.43 7.13
C GLY A 183 -10.64 0.46 8.15
N MET A 184 -9.40 0.02 7.94
CA MET A 184 -8.71 -0.87 8.85
C MET A 184 -7.39 -0.25 9.30
N ILE A 185 -7.13 -0.29 10.61
CA ILE A 185 -5.88 0.17 11.21
C ILE A 185 -5.17 -1.04 11.81
N ILE A 186 -3.93 -1.28 11.38
CA ILE A 186 -3.02 -2.28 11.93
C ILE A 186 -1.91 -1.52 12.66
N SER A 187 -1.97 -1.53 13.99
CA SER A 187 -1.01 -0.83 14.85
C SER A 187 -0.04 -1.83 15.46
N MET A 188 1.20 -1.80 15.01
CA MET A 188 2.24 -2.74 15.39
C MET A 188 3.24 -2.18 16.40
N GLU A 189 3.26 -0.86 16.62
CA GLU A 189 4.08 -0.23 17.66
C GLU A 189 3.29 0.14 18.92
N ASN A 190 1.98 0.33 18.82
CA ASN A 190 1.13 0.77 19.92
C ASN A 190 -0.11 -0.11 20.05
N ASP A 191 -0.58 -0.32 21.28
CA ASP A 191 -1.89 -0.91 21.53
C ASP A 191 -3.02 -0.01 21.01
N GLU A 192 -4.18 -0.59 20.69
CA GLU A 192 -5.31 0.12 20.09
C GLU A 192 -5.77 1.34 20.93
N PRO A 193 -5.92 1.26 22.27
CA PRO A 193 -6.31 2.42 23.06
C PRO A 193 -5.31 3.58 22.97
N VAL A 194 -4.02 3.26 22.88
CA VAL A 194 -2.94 4.26 22.79
C VAL A 194 -2.98 4.94 21.42
N PHE A 195 -3.25 4.20 20.34
CA PHE A 195 -3.45 4.76 19.01
C PHE A 195 -4.69 5.68 18.98
N ILE A 196 -5.81 5.26 19.59
CA ILE A 196 -7.03 6.06 19.69
C ILE A 196 -6.81 7.37 20.46
N MET A 197 -6.04 7.35 21.55
CA MET A 197 -5.69 8.57 22.29
C MET A 197 -4.95 9.61 21.43
N ARG A 198 -4.24 9.19 20.37
CA ARG A 198 -3.59 10.12 19.43
C ARG A 198 -4.60 10.85 18.55
N MET A 199 -5.71 10.21 18.20
CA MET A 199 -6.84 10.89 17.56
C MET A 199 -7.46 11.91 18.50
N TRP A 200 -7.57 11.59 19.80
CA TRP A 200 -8.06 12.57 20.79
C TRP A 200 -7.13 13.77 20.89
N ALA A 201 -5.81 13.55 20.88
CA ALA A 201 -4.82 14.62 20.89
C ALA A 201 -4.99 15.56 19.68
N TYR A 202 -5.17 14.99 18.49
CA TYR A 202 -5.43 15.75 17.27
C TYR A 202 -6.69 16.61 17.38
N LEU A 203 -7.81 16.03 17.83
CA LEU A 203 -9.11 16.71 17.85
C LEU A 203 -9.29 17.71 19.00
N SER A 204 -8.68 17.43 20.16
CA SER A 204 -8.79 18.28 21.35
C SER A 204 -7.75 19.40 21.40
N GLY A 205 -6.70 19.32 20.57
CA GLY A 205 -5.55 20.21 20.61
C GLY A 205 -4.66 20.04 21.83
N ILE A 206 -4.84 18.97 22.61
CA ILE A 206 -4.08 18.69 23.84
C ILE A 206 -2.95 17.72 23.52
N PRO A 207 -1.70 17.96 23.99
CA PRO A 207 -0.59 17.07 23.72
C PRO A 207 -0.87 15.62 24.13
N PHE A 208 -0.53 14.67 23.26
CA PHE A 208 -0.73 13.24 23.51
C PHE A 208 -0.14 12.77 24.85
N GLY A 209 1.06 13.26 25.20
CA GLY A 209 1.69 12.94 26.48
C GLY A 209 0.91 13.43 27.69
N ASP A 210 0.15 14.52 27.55
CA ASP A 210 -0.67 15.06 28.63
C ASP A 210 -1.99 14.27 28.74
N ILE A 211 -2.61 13.92 27.61
CA ILE A 211 -3.79 13.02 27.58
C ILE A 211 -3.45 11.67 28.23
N LYS A 212 -2.32 11.06 27.85
CA LYS A 212 -1.89 9.76 28.39
C LYS A 212 -1.65 9.82 29.90
N ARG A 213 -1.24 10.96 30.44
CA ARG A 213 -0.96 11.17 31.88
C ARG A 213 -2.16 11.72 32.66
N GLY A 214 -3.20 12.21 32.00
CA GLY A 214 -4.32 12.92 32.63
C GLY A 214 -4.00 14.36 33.06
N GLY A 215 -2.93 14.94 32.53
CA GLY A 215 -2.50 16.30 32.88
C GLY A 215 -1.09 16.63 32.39
N LYS A 216 -0.69 17.88 32.62
CA LYS A 216 0.60 18.41 32.20
C LYS A 216 1.67 18.15 33.27
N ALA A 217 2.75 17.48 32.88
CA ALA A 217 3.97 17.47 33.69
C ALA A 217 4.61 18.86 33.65
N LEU A 218 4.85 19.42 34.82
CA LEU A 218 5.56 20.67 35.00
C LEU A 218 7.05 20.35 35.10
N LYS A 219 7.83 21.09 34.32
CA LYS A 219 9.29 20.99 34.33
C LYS A 219 9.91 22.36 34.56
N ASP A 220 11.07 22.39 35.20
CA ASP A 220 11.86 23.61 35.32
C ASP A 220 12.61 23.94 34.01
N ALA A 221 13.47 24.95 34.06
CA ALA A 221 14.27 25.38 32.90
C ALA A 221 15.28 24.33 32.44
N ASP A 222 15.65 23.40 33.32
CA ASP A 222 16.62 22.33 33.07
C ASP A 222 15.93 21.00 32.69
N ASP A 223 14.63 21.04 32.37
CA ASP A 223 13.78 19.88 32.01
C ASP A 223 13.58 18.87 33.16
N ASN A 224 13.93 19.23 34.40
CA ASN A 224 13.65 18.37 35.56
C ASN A 224 12.17 18.43 35.91
N TYR A 225 11.61 17.30 36.32
CA TYR A 225 10.22 17.23 36.77
C TYR A 225 10.04 17.96 38.11
N VAL A 226 9.15 18.95 38.14
CA VAL A 226 8.87 19.77 39.33
C VAL A 226 7.42 19.70 39.79
N GLY A 227 6.54 19.02 39.06
CA GLY A 227 5.16 18.82 39.50
C GLY A 227 4.21 18.36 38.42
N PHE A 228 2.93 18.27 38.78
CA PHE A 228 1.86 17.83 37.89
C PHE A 228 0.67 18.78 38.00
N LYS A 229 0.18 19.22 36.84
CA LYS A 229 -1.06 19.99 36.74
C LYS A 229 -2.11 19.11 36.06
N PRO A 230 -3.14 18.65 36.79
CA PRO A 230 -4.26 17.93 36.19
C PRO A 230 -4.94 18.75 35.08
N HIS A 231 -5.60 18.08 34.15
CA HIS A 231 -6.41 18.78 33.14
C HIS A 231 -7.43 19.72 33.78
N THR A 232 -7.57 20.89 33.19
CA THR A 232 -8.65 21.84 33.49
C THR A 232 -10.00 21.29 33.04
N GLU A 233 -11.10 21.89 33.51
CA GLU A 233 -12.44 21.49 33.09
C GLU A 233 -12.66 21.67 31.58
N ASP A 234 -12.16 22.77 31.01
CA ASP A 234 -12.19 23.02 29.56
C ASP A 234 -11.41 21.96 28.77
N GLU A 235 -10.20 21.59 29.23
CA GLU A 235 -9.42 20.52 28.60
C GLU A 235 -10.15 19.18 28.66
N ARG A 236 -10.74 18.83 29.82
CA ARG A 236 -11.54 17.61 29.96
C ARG A 236 -12.75 17.61 29.01
N ALA A 237 -13.45 18.74 28.89
CA ALA A 237 -14.57 18.88 27.97
C ALA A 237 -14.15 18.72 26.50
N ARG A 238 -13.00 19.29 26.09
CA ARG A 238 -12.44 19.08 24.75
C ARG A 238 -12.06 17.62 24.48
N ILE A 239 -11.43 16.94 25.45
CA ILE A 239 -11.10 15.51 25.34
C ILE A 239 -12.37 14.68 25.23
N GLN A 240 -13.38 14.94 26.05
CA GLN A 240 -14.66 14.22 26.01
C GLN A 240 -15.38 14.41 24.66
N SER A 241 -15.36 15.63 24.12
CA SER A 241 -15.87 15.91 22.77
C SER A 241 -15.12 15.12 21.70
N ALA A 242 -13.78 15.06 21.79
CA ALA A 242 -12.94 14.26 20.89
C ALA A 242 -13.24 12.76 21.01
N GLN A 243 -13.42 12.23 22.23
CA GLN A 243 -13.83 10.85 22.47
C GLN A 243 -15.14 10.52 21.77
N GLY A 244 -16.16 11.37 21.91
CA GLY A 244 -17.46 11.18 21.25
C GLY A 244 -17.35 11.12 19.72
N LYS A 245 -16.53 12.00 19.12
CA LYS A 245 -16.27 11.98 17.67
C LYS A 245 -15.59 10.69 17.23
N VAL A 246 -14.57 10.24 17.96
CA VAL A 246 -13.86 9.00 17.62
C VAL A 246 -14.74 7.77 17.83
N ILE A 247 -15.53 7.70 18.90
CA ILE A 247 -16.51 6.61 19.12
C ILE A 247 -17.48 6.53 17.94
N LYS A 248 -18.01 7.68 17.49
CA LYS A 248 -18.91 7.72 16.33
C LYS A 248 -18.22 7.21 15.06
N LEU A 249 -16.96 7.59 14.83
CA LEU A 249 -16.16 7.11 13.69
C LEU A 249 -15.94 5.59 13.77
N MET A 250 -15.58 5.06 14.94
CA MET A 250 -15.37 3.62 15.13
C MET A 250 -16.68 2.84 14.97
N ALA A 251 -17.79 3.36 15.48
CA ALA A 251 -19.14 2.80 15.26
C ALA A 251 -19.56 2.82 13.79
N GLY A 252 -18.93 3.67 12.97
CA GLY A 252 -19.09 3.70 11.51
C GLY A 252 -18.48 2.49 10.79
N GLY A 253 -17.79 1.59 11.50
CA GLY A 253 -17.30 0.32 10.95
C GLY A 253 -15.79 0.22 10.80
N THR A 254 -15.03 1.26 11.16
CA THR A 254 -13.56 1.22 11.16
C THR A 254 -13.06 0.17 12.16
N GLN A 255 -12.21 -0.74 11.68
CA GLN A 255 -11.67 -1.86 12.47
C GLN A 255 -10.23 -1.59 12.88
N MET A 256 -9.80 -2.21 13.99
CA MET A 256 -8.43 -2.15 14.47
C MET A 256 -7.88 -3.55 14.78
N LEU A 257 -6.58 -3.69 14.58
CA LEU A 257 -5.78 -4.83 15.01
C LEU A 257 -4.48 -4.28 15.58
N ALA A 258 -4.13 -4.60 16.82
CA ALA A 258 -2.77 -4.44 17.32
C ALA A 258 -2.04 -5.78 17.45
N GLY A 259 -0.74 -5.77 17.18
CA GLY A 259 0.09 -6.95 17.32
C GLY A 259 1.53 -6.70 16.87
N ASN A 260 2.48 -7.32 17.57
CA ASN A 260 3.90 -7.20 17.27
C ASN A 260 4.67 -8.47 17.70
N PRO A 261 5.31 -9.20 16.77
CA PRO A 261 5.24 -9.03 15.32
C PRO A 261 3.91 -9.57 14.74
N LEU A 262 3.59 -9.18 13.50
CA LEU A 262 2.55 -9.86 12.69
C LEU A 262 3.19 -10.42 11.42
N SER A 263 2.74 -11.59 10.98
CA SER A 263 3.17 -12.13 9.70
C SER A 263 2.30 -11.62 8.54
N PRO A 264 2.82 -11.62 7.30
CA PRO A 264 2.03 -11.28 6.11
C PRO A 264 0.74 -12.11 5.99
N ALA A 265 0.77 -13.39 6.38
CA ALA A 265 -0.40 -14.28 6.32
C ALA A 265 -1.52 -13.82 7.26
N VAL A 266 -1.18 -13.42 8.49
CA VAL A 266 -2.15 -12.89 9.46
C VAL A 266 -2.77 -11.60 8.93
N ILE A 267 -1.94 -10.68 8.42
CA ILE A 267 -2.41 -9.42 7.85
C ILE A 267 -3.37 -9.67 6.68
N ARG A 268 -3.02 -10.54 5.74
CA ARG A 268 -3.89 -10.90 4.61
C ARG A 268 -5.23 -11.45 5.07
N ALA A 269 -5.22 -12.38 6.04
CA ALA A 269 -6.43 -12.99 6.56
C ALA A 269 -7.38 -11.97 7.20
N PHE A 270 -6.84 -11.06 8.01
CA PHE A 270 -7.62 -9.99 8.61
C PHE A 270 -8.14 -9.00 7.58
N VAL A 271 -7.27 -8.50 6.68
CA VAL A 271 -7.68 -7.57 5.62
C VAL A 271 -8.79 -8.19 4.80
N ARG A 272 -8.62 -9.41 4.27
CA ARG A 272 -9.64 -10.13 3.50
C ARG A 272 -11.00 -10.19 4.17
N LYS A 273 -11.04 -10.40 5.49
CA LYS A 273 -12.28 -10.44 6.26
C LYS A 273 -12.97 -9.07 6.31
N GLN A 274 -12.22 -7.98 6.30
CA GLN A 274 -12.71 -6.61 6.50
C GLN A 274 -12.92 -5.81 5.21
N THR A 275 -12.15 -6.05 4.14
CA THR A 275 -12.22 -5.23 2.92
C THR A 275 -13.53 -5.23 2.12
N PRO A 276 -14.49 -6.15 2.31
CA PRO A 276 -15.84 -5.92 1.78
C PRO A 276 -16.44 -4.58 2.30
N ALA A 277 -16.15 -4.22 3.55
CA ALA A 277 -16.60 -2.98 4.18
C ALA A 277 -15.55 -1.86 4.17
N CYS A 278 -14.29 -2.19 4.46
CA CYS A 278 -13.20 -1.21 4.57
C CYS A 278 -12.74 -0.70 3.21
N LYS A 279 -12.52 0.61 3.11
CA LYS A 279 -12.12 1.33 1.88
C LYS A 279 -10.74 1.98 1.95
N TRP A 280 -10.02 1.78 3.05
CA TRP A 280 -8.62 2.17 3.22
C TRP A 280 -7.97 1.28 4.29
N LEU A 281 -6.65 1.15 4.22
CA LEU A 281 -5.85 0.35 5.16
C LEU A 281 -4.67 1.17 5.65
N LEU A 282 -4.43 1.17 6.96
CA LEU A 282 -3.25 1.78 7.57
C LEU A 282 -2.43 0.73 8.32
N ILE A 283 -1.12 0.71 8.12
CA ILE A 283 -0.16 -0.19 8.79
C ILE A 283 0.99 0.61 9.42
N ASP A 284 1.06 0.65 10.75
CA ASP A 284 2.10 1.37 11.52
C ASP A 284 2.81 0.39 12.47
N SER A 285 3.93 -0.25 12.10
CA SER A 285 4.84 0.03 10.98
C SER A 285 5.29 -1.24 10.24
N LEU A 286 5.80 -1.09 9.01
CA LEU A 286 6.31 -2.23 8.22
C LEU A 286 7.49 -2.92 8.88
N ASN A 287 8.25 -2.21 9.71
CA ASN A 287 9.39 -2.74 10.45
C ASN A 287 9.02 -3.88 11.42
N ASN A 288 7.75 -4.00 11.77
CA ASN A 288 7.26 -4.99 12.73
C ASN A 288 6.54 -6.16 12.03
N ILE A 289 6.43 -6.13 10.69
CA ILE A 289 5.98 -7.27 9.91
C ILE A 289 7.14 -8.23 9.79
N GLN A 290 6.96 -9.46 10.28
CA GLN A 290 8.03 -10.45 10.31
C GLN A 290 7.63 -11.66 9.46
N LEU A 291 8.53 -12.10 8.60
CA LEU A 291 8.39 -13.40 7.98
C LEU A 291 8.50 -14.48 9.07
N PRO A 292 7.77 -15.58 8.91
CA PRO A 292 7.98 -16.77 9.72
C PRO A 292 9.43 -17.24 9.54
N PHE A 293 10.02 -17.79 10.62
CA PHE A 293 11.43 -18.22 10.73
C PHE A 293 12.46 -17.09 10.86
N GLN A 294 13.75 -17.47 10.99
CA GLN A 294 14.86 -16.51 11.07
C GLN A 294 15.08 -15.86 9.70
N SER A 295 14.39 -14.76 9.46
CA SER A 295 14.62 -13.85 8.34
C SER A 295 15.56 -12.70 8.72
N LYS A 296 16.16 -12.07 7.72
CA LYS A 296 16.86 -10.79 7.91
C LYS A 296 15.85 -9.64 7.84
N GLU A 297 16.08 -8.57 8.61
CA GLU A 297 15.24 -7.35 8.60
C GLU A 297 14.99 -6.81 7.17
N TYR A 298 15.97 -6.95 6.26
CA TYR A 298 15.82 -6.58 4.85
C TYR A 298 14.74 -7.38 4.12
N GLU A 299 14.69 -8.70 4.34
CA GLU A 299 13.73 -9.61 3.70
C GLU A 299 12.32 -9.38 4.25
N ASP A 300 12.21 -9.14 5.55
CA ASP A 300 10.96 -8.79 6.23
C ASP A 300 10.34 -7.52 5.66
N VAL A 301 11.12 -6.44 5.64
CA VAL A 301 10.66 -5.13 5.15
C VAL A 301 10.33 -5.18 3.65
N THR A 302 11.11 -5.94 2.87
CA THR A 302 10.83 -6.21 1.46
C THR A 302 9.47 -6.88 1.28
N SER A 303 9.22 -7.97 2.01
CA SER A 303 7.95 -8.70 1.94
C SER A 303 6.77 -7.85 2.40
N ALA A 304 6.98 -7.04 3.44
CA ALA A 304 6.01 -6.08 3.95
C ALA A 304 5.63 -5.00 2.92
N ALA A 305 6.60 -4.45 2.19
CA ALA A 305 6.36 -3.46 1.14
C ALA A 305 5.58 -4.07 -0.04
N MET A 306 5.99 -5.26 -0.50
CA MET A 306 5.27 -5.99 -1.56
C MET A 306 3.85 -6.35 -1.15
N LEU A 307 3.64 -6.76 0.11
CA LEU A 307 2.31 -7.02 0.67
C LEU A 307 1.43 -5.77 0.56
N CYS A 308 1.94 -4.58 0.92
CA CYS A 308 1.15 -3.35 0.86
C CYS A 308 0.71 -3.00 -0.57
N GLU A 309 1.61 -3.10 -1.54
CA GLU A 309 1.29 -2.90 -2.96
C GLU A 309 0.23 -3.90 -3.46
N GLN A 310 0.40 -5.18 -3.12
CA GLN A 310 -0.55 -6.24 -3.45
C GLN A 310 -1.93 -6.00 -2.82
N LEU A 311 -1.98 -5.53 -1.57
CA LEU A 311 -3.23 -5.20 -0.90
C LEU A 311 -3.89 -3.96 -1.52
N ALA A 312 -3.11 -2.93 -1.86
CA ALA A 312 -3.61 -1.71 -2.47
C ALA A 312 -4.26 -2.00 -3.82
N THR A 313 -3.49 -2.58 -4.74
CA THR A 313 -3.94 -2.95 -6.08
C THR A 313 -5.01 -4.04 -6.04
N GLY A 314 -4.76 -5.09 -5.27
CA GLY A 314 -5.63 -6.26 -5.17
C GLY A 314 -6.95 -5.97 -4.49
N TYR A 315 -7.09 -4.93 -3.66
CA TYR A 315 -8.39 -4.50 -3.13
C TYR A 315 -8.91 -3.19 -3.69
N ASN A 316 -8.13 -2.51 -4.54
CA ASN A 316 -8.40 -1.18 -5.05
C ASN A 316 -8.80 -0.21 -3.92
N ILE A 317 -7.91 -0.08 -2.93
CA ILE A 317 -8.02 0.86 -1.80
C ILE A 317 -6.66 1.53 -1.58
N PRO A 318 -6.58 2.75 -0.99
CA PRO A 318 -5.32 3.29 -0.55
C PRO A 318 -4.79 2.50 0.66
N VAL A 319 -3.50 2.16 0.61
CA VAL A 319 -2.77 1.54 1.72
C VAL A 319 -1.73 2.52 2.23
N ILE A 320 -1.89 2.98 3.47
CA ILE A 320 -0.92 3.85 4.14
C ILE A 320 -0.03 2.97 5.00
N ASN A 321 1.27 3.15 4.90
CA ASN A 321 2.20 2.48 5.76
C ASN A 321 3.31 3.42 6.26
N THR A 322 4.00 3.01 7.30
CA THR A 322 5.17 3.74 7.80
C THR A 322 6.41 2.88 7.81
N VAL A 323 7.55 3.52 7.55
CA VAL A 323 8.86 2.90 7.65
C VAL A 323 9.76 3.77 8.52
N GLN A 324 10.53 3.13 9.40
CA GLN A 324 11.56 3.78 10.17
C GLN A 324 12.84 3.91 9.34
N ILE A 325 13.55 5.02 9.50
CA ILE A 325 14.89 5.18 8.92
C ILE A 325 15.98 4.46 9.73
N GLY A 326 17.04 4.07 9.04
CA GLY A 326 18.29 3.61 9.64
C GLY A 326 18.99 4.71 10.43
N ARG A 327 20.01 4.33 11.22
CA ARG A 327 20.76 5.27 12.07
C ARG A 327 21.78 6.13 11.31
N ASN A 328 21.95 5.89 10.02
CA ASN A 328 22.97 6.52 9.16
C ASN A 328 22.79 8.05 9.01
N THR A 329 21.59 8.56 9.28
CA THR A 329 21.28 10.00 9.19
C THR A 329 21.85 10.83 10.35
N LYS A 330 22.26 10.20 11.45
CA LYS A 330 22.73 10.90 12.66
C LYS A 330 24.07 11.63 12.49
N GLY A 331 24.93 11.14 11.59
CA GLY A 331 26.26 11.69 11.34
C GLY A 331 26.33 12.72 10.20
N ARG A 332 25.21 12.98 9.51
CA ARG A 332 25.17 13.89 8.36
C ARG A 332 24.98 15.33 8.81
N ALA A 333 25.56 16.27 8.05
CA ALA A 333 25.33 17.71 8.23
C ALA A 333 23.85 18.07 8.00
N SER A 334 23.22 17.49 6.98
CA SER A 334 21.76 17.50 6.82
C SER A 334 21.15 16.23 7.39
N LYS A 335 20.22 16.40 8.34
CA LYS A 335 19.46 15.32 8.97
C LYS A 335 18.12 15.05 8.27
N GLU A 336 17.86 15.71 7.15
CA GLU A 336 16.68 15.43 6.33
C GLU A 336 16.77 13.98 5.82
N PRO A 337 15.73 13.16 6.04
CA PRO A 337 15.67 11.81 5.50
C PRO A 337 15.56 11.81 3.98
N GLY A 338 16.39 11.01 3.32
CA GLY A 338 16.22 10.60 1.93
C GLY A 338 15.60 9.20 1.83
N ILE A 339 15.15 8.83 0.63
CA ILE A 339 14.49 7.54 0.40
C ILE A 339 15.40 6.33 0.69
N HIS A 340 16.70 6.48 0.43
CA HIS A 340 17.76 5.51 0.73
C HIS A 340 18.03 5.33 2.23
N ASP A 341 17.43 6.17 3.10
CA ASP A 341 17.58 6.03 4.55
C ASP A 341 16.59 5.04 5.16
N ALA A 342 15.63 4.54 4.40
CA ALA A 342 14.70 3.50 4.85
C ALA A 342 15.46 2.26 5.32
N ARG A 343 15.05 1.69 6.47
CA ARG A 343 15.59 0.39 6.88
C ARG A 343 15.19 -0.67 5.86
N GLY A 344 16.16 -1.46 5.40
CA GLY A 344 15.92 -2.47 4.37
C GLY A 344 15.79 -1.89 2.94
N SER A 345 16.40 -0.74 2.62
CA SER A 345 16.11 -0.02 1.38
C SER A 345 16.61 -0.68 0.09
N GLY A 346 15.71 -0.69 -0.88
CA GLY A 346 15.83 -1.09 -2.28
C GLY A 346 14.39 -1.21 -2.80
N ILE A 347 13.64 -2.16 -2.25
CA ILE A 347 12.25 -2.44 -2.64
C ILE A 347 11.25 -1.44 -2.04
N VAL A 348 11.48 -0.95 -0.82
CA VAL A 348 10.63 0.12 -0.25
C VAL A 348 10.63 1.36 -1.15
N GLU A 349 11.78 1.72 -1.73
CA GLU A 349 11.89 2.85 -2.66
C GLU A 349 11.15 2.58 -3.98
N GLU A 350 11.27 1.36 -4.52
CA GLU A 350 10.62 0.99 -5.77
C GLU A 350 9.09 0.91 -5.66
N LYS A 351 8.56 0.54 -4.49
CA LYS A 351 7.13 0.23 -4.27
C LYS A 351 6.34 1.31 -3.50
N ALA A 352 7.00 2.39 -3.06
CA ALA A 352 6.41 3.43 -2.23
C ALA A 352 5.54 4.44 -2.99
#